data_AF-A0A3M2CC65-F1
#
_entry.id   AF-A0A3M2CC65-F1
#
_cell.length_a   1.000
_cell.length_b   1.000
_cell.length_c   1.000
_cell.angle_alpha   90.00
_cell.angle_beta   90.00
_cell.angle_gamma   90.00
#
_symmetry.space_group_name_H-M   'P 1'
#
loop_
_entity.id
_entity.type
_entity.pdbx_description
1 polymer ?
#
loop_
_entity_poly.entity_id
_entity_poly.type
_entity_poly.pdbx_seq_one_letter_code
_entity_poly.pdbx_strand_id
1 'polypeptide(L)'
;MSGRRARVARRGAAALFAVLAAAGCGDDGGLTEPPAEDLPVLRITLSGLPVPAPLGGRYEAWVTDTADAVVRAGVVDAAGGDVRLPSPVSAPTALWITLEPAGDEHGVPSELTLVGGRFVGDSAVLGVEGYLTPIGQPLEAAPGTHVLHTFSNDDGSGASSDEDAGIWLMNPAVDTTDMAFYARFAPLTAGWLYEGWVVRDYGTADALWISYGKFAPGPRRYARFRDDTGPGGFSGYLDYEKALLREVHWPGDDFLANPLAVSLPEGLSLPLDLNGSPGSPSRWTHVITVEPYAEREEAPLASEPFFLRLYRNPIGDAPPEAPRTIVADFSGLPAGLVRLER
;
A
#
# COMPACT_ATOMS: atom_id res chain seq x y z
N MET A 1 8.56 -57.63 3.46
CA MET A 1 8.17 -57.57 4.89
C MET A 1 6.82 -56.86 5.01
N SER A 2 6.05 -57.11 6.07
CA SER A 2 4.66 -56.62 6.18
C SER A 2 4.54 -55.34 7.03
N GLY A 3 4.01 -54.27 6.45
CA GLY A 3 3.70 -53.01 7.14
C GLY A 3 2.21 -52.89 7.43
N ARG A 4 1.83 -52.93 8.72
CA ARG A 4 0.42 -52.86 9.14
C ARG A 4 -0.12 -51.43 9.04
N ARG A 5 -1.22 -51.23 8.31
CA ARG A 5 -2.05 -50.00 8.40
C ARG A 5 -2.91 -50.07 9.66
N ALA A 6 -2.75 -49.12 10.59
CA ALA A 6 -3.64 -48.97 11.74
C ALA A 6 -4.97 -48.31 11.32
N ARG A 7 -6.10 -48.82 11.81
CA ARG A 7 -7.40 -48.14 11.73
C ARG A 7 -7.67 -47.45 13.06
N VAL A 8 -7.82 -46.13 13.06
CA VAL A 8 -8.32 -45.37 14.22
C VAL A 8 -9.83 -45.24 14.10
N ALA A 9 -10.57 -45.67 15.12
CA ALA A 9 -12.03 -45.58 15.14
C ALA A 9 -12.50 -44.19 15.57
N ARG A 10 -13.29 -43.50 14.73
CA ARG A 10 -14.04 -42.31 15.15
C ARG A 10 -15.24 -42.76 15.99
N ARG A 11 -15.28 -42.36 17.27
CA ARG A 11 -16.48 -42.47 18.10
C ARG A 11 -17.41 -41.31 17.75
N GLY A 12 -18.68 -41.59 17.49
CA GLY A 12 -19.69 -40.55 17.30
C GLY A 12 -20.12 -39.96 18.65
N ALA A 13 -20.37 -38.64 18.66
CA ALA A 13 -21.11 -37.97 19.72
C ALA A 13 -22.44 -37.49 19.12
N ALA A 14 -23.56 -37.94 19.68
CA ALA A 14 -24.89 -37.48 19.28
C ALA A 14 -25.28 -36.26 20.15
N ALA A 15 -25.47 -35.10 19.52
CA ALA A 15 -25.98 -33.91 20.20
C ALA A 15 -27.51 -33.95 20.26
N LEU A 16 -28.08 -33.88 21.46
CA LEU A 16 -29.52 -33.89 21.69
C LEU A 16 -30.07 -32.46 21.63
N PHE A 17 -30.62 -32.05 20.49
CA PHE A 17 -31.32 -30.77 20.37
C PHE A 17 -32.71 -30.84 21.03
N ALA A 18 -32.88 -30.13 22.15
CA ALA A 18 -34.17 -29.94 22.79
C ALA A 18 -34.92 -28.77 22.13
N VAL A 19 -36.06 -29.04 21.52
CA VAL A 19 -36.93 -28.00 20.94
C VAL A 19 -37.82 -27.41 22.05
N LEU A 20 -37.63 -26.14 22.36
CA LEU A 20 -38.49 -25.36 23.26
C LEU A 20 -39.34 -24.38 22.45
N ALA A 21 -40.46 -24.86 21.92
CA ALA A 21 -41.45 -24.04 21.23
C ALA A 21 -42.44 -23.43 22.23
N ALA A 22 -42.22 -22.17 22.59
CA ALA A 22 -43.12 -21.39 23.46
C ALA A 22 -43.98 -20.42 22.63
N ALA A 23 -45.05 -20.94 22.02
CA ALA A 23 -46.01 -20.11 21.28
C ALA A 23 -46.98 -19.40 22.25
N GLY A 24 -46.60 -18.22 22.71
CA GLY A 24 -47.46 -17.34 23.52
C GLY A 24 -48.20 -16.32 22.65
N CYS A 25 -49.49 -16.55 22.38
CA CYS A 25 -50.37 -15.49 21.86
C CYS A 25 -50.80 -14.58 23.03
N GLY A 26 -50.65 -13.26 22.89
CA GLY A 26 -50.96 -12.31 23.97
C GLY A 26 -51.07 -10.85 23.53
N ASP A 27 -52.32 -10.46 23.25
CA ASP A 27 -52.86 -9.09 23.10
C ASP A 27 -52.30 -8.13 22.03
N ASP A 28 -53.23 -7.36 21.43
CA ASP A 28 -52.97 -6.26 20.50
C ASP A 28 -52.49 -4.99 21.23
N GLY A 29 -51.50 -5.16 22.11
CA GLY A 29 -50.77 -4.07 22.76
C GLY A 29 -49.89 -3.36 21.74
N GLY A 30 -50.49 -2.43 20.97
CA GLY A 30 -49.83 -1.67 19.92
C GLY A 30 -48.57 -0.99 20.44
N LEU A 31 -47.42 -1.62 20.18
CA LEU A 31 -46.11 -1.07 20.51
C LEU A 31 -45.94 0.21 19.72
N THR A 32 -46.01 1.35 20.41
CA THR A 32 -45.35 2.57 19.92
C THR A 32 -43.90 2.21 19.71
N GLU A 33 -43.45 2.18 18.45
CA GLU A 33 -42.02 2.15 18.16
C GLU A 33 -41.37 3.26 18.99
N PRO A 34 -40.25 2.98 19.70
CA PRO A 34 -39.55 4.03 20.41
C PRO A 34 -39.24 5.12 19.36
N PRO A 35 -39.49 6.41 19.66
CA PRO A 35 -39.28 7.47 18.69
C PRO A 35 -37.85 7.34 18.19
N ALA A 36 -37.69 7.20 16.87
CA ALA A 36 -36.38 7.10 16.25
C ALA A 36 -35.55 8.27 16.76
N GLU A 37 -34.43 7.99 17.44
CA GLU A 37 -33.57 9.05 17.93
C GLU A 37 -33.12 9.89 16.73
N ASP A 38 -33.20 11.22 16.85
CA ASP A 38 -32.65 12.15 15.86
C ASP A 38 -31.11 12.04 15.91
N LEU A 39 -30.59 10.98 15.28
CA LEU A 39 -29.17 10.68 15.20
C LEU A 39 -28.47 11.74 14.34
N PRO A 40 -27.27 12.22 14.75
CA PRO A 40 -26.61 13.31 14.07
C PRO A 40 -26.21 12.94 12.63
N VAL A 41 -26.17 13.93 11.74
CA VAL A 41 -25.61 13.74 10.39
C VAL A 41 -24.11 14.00 10.42
N LEU A 42 -23.33 13.05 9.92
CA LEU A 42 -21.91 13.19 9.64
C LEU A 42 -21.75 13.96 8.33
N ARG A 43 -21.38 15.24 8.40
CA ARG A 43 -20.94 16.00 7.22
C ARG A 43 -19.41 15.87 7.09
N ILE A 44 -18.99 15.05 6.15
CA ILE A 44 -17.60 14.66 5.90
C ILE A 44 -17.09 15.41 4.67
N THR A 45 -16.11 16.30 4.84
CA THR A 45 -15.42 16.97 3.73
C THR A 45 -14.02 16.36 3.57
N LEU A 46 -13.75 15.70 2.44
CA LEU A 46 -12.51 14.95 2.17
C LEU A 46 -11.82 15.38 0.86
N SER A 47 -10.50 15.23 0.83
CA SER A 47 -9.62 15.46 -0.33
C SER A 47 -8.46 14.45 -0.33
N GLY A 48 -7.92 14.13 -1.51
CA GLY A 48 -6.74 13.27 -1.65
C GLY A 48 -6.99 11.76 -1.57
N LEU A 49 -8.25 11.30 -1.56
CA LEU A 49 -8.55 9.88 -1.77
C LEU A 49 -8.17 9.49 -3.21
N PRO A 50 -7.38 8.42 -3.43
CA PRO A 50 -7.14 7.91 -4.78
C PRO A 50 -8.39 7.18 -5.33
N VAL A 51 -8.54 7.16 -6.65
CA VAL A 51 -9.58 6.35 -7.32
C VAL A 51 -9.24 4.87 -7.13
N PRO A 52 -10.19 3.99 -6.76
CA PRO A 52 -9.89 2.60 -6.43
C PRO A 52 -9.71 1.71 -7.68
N ALA A 53 -8.69 2.01 -8.49
CA ALA A 53 -8.23 1.21 -9.63
C ALA A 53 -6.74 0.87 -9.45
N PRO A 54 -6.29 -0.36 -9.74
CA PRO A 54 -6.99 -1.41 -10.49
C PRO A 54 -7.84 -2.38 -9.64
N LEU A 55 -7.67 -2.38 -8.31
CA LEU A 55 -8.29 -3.38 -7.41
C LEU A 55 -9.84 -3.38 -7.40
N GLY A 56 -10.46 -2.28 -7.81
CA GLY A 56 -11.86 -2.02 -7.53
C GLY A 56 -12.09 -1.80 -6.03
N GLY A 57 -13.35 -1.95 -5.61
CA GLY A 57 -13.76 -1.69 -4.23
C GLY A 57 -14.38 -0.30 -4.04
N ARG A 58 -14.50 0.12 -2.79
CA ARG A 58 -15.22 1.34 -2.37
C ARG A 58 -14.66 1.86 -1.05
N TYR A 59 -14.72 3.17 -0.81
CA TYR A 59 -14.40 3.69 0.53
C TYR A 59 -15.60 3.57 1.46
N GLU A 60 -15.35 3.24 2.72
CA GLU A 60 -16.40 3.20 3.75
C GLU A 60 -16.01 4.00 4.99
N ALA A 61 -16.95 4.80 5.46
CA ALA A 61 -16.85 5.50 6.73
C ALA A 61 -17.39 4.61 7.86
N TRP A 62 -16.62 4.51 8.93
CA TRP A 62 -17.00 3.87 10.18
C TRP A 62 -16.79 4.85 11.32
N VAL A 63 -17.61 4.73 12.36
CA VAL A 63 -17.48 5.52 13.60
C VAL A 63 -17.20 4.60 14.79
N THR A 64 -16.42 5.11 15.73
CA THR A 64 -16.28 4.53 17.08
C THR A 64 -17.24 5.26 18.02
N ASP A 65 -17.96 4.56 18.88
CA ASP A 65 -18.85 5.16 19.88
C ASP A 65 -18.17 5.40 21.24
N THR A 66 -18.94 5.65 22.30
CA THR A 66 -18.45 5.84 23.68
C THR A 66 -18.17 4.55 24.45
N ALA A 67 -18.47 3.38 23.86
CA ALA A 67 -18.17 2.05 24.38
C ALA A 67 -17.04 1.35 23.59
N ASP A 68 -16.31 2.12 22.78
CA ASP A 68 -15.29 1.67 21.82
C ASP A 68 -15.81 0.69 20.75
N ALA A 69 -17.13 0.64 20.52
CA ALA A 69 -17.72 -0.17 19.46
C ALA A 69 -17.59 0.54 18.09
N VAL A 70 -17.22 -0.22 17.07
CA VAL A 70 -17.04 0.26 15.69
C VAL A 70 -18.27 -0.08 14.86
N VAL A 71 -18.87 0.93 14.22
CA VAL A 71 -20.12 0.77 13.45
C VAL A 71 -20.01 1.47 12.09
N ARG A 72 -20.48 0.80 11.03
CA ARG A 72 -20.52 1.31 9.65
C ARG A 72 -21.47 2.50 9.55
N ALA A 73 -20.98 3.64 9.05
CA ALA A 73 -21.80 4.83 8.78
C ALA A 73 -22.26 4.91 7.32
N GLY A 74 -21.47 4.40 6.37
CA GLY A 74 -21.87 4.33 4.96
C GLY A 74 -20.69 4.36 3.98
N VAL A 75 -21.01 4.38 2.68
CA VAL A 75 -20.03 4.49 1.59
C VAL A 75 -19.62 5.95 1.39
N VAL A 76 -18.36 6.17 1.00
CA VAL A 76 -17.80 7.48 0.66
C VAL A 76 -17.30 7.43 -0.79
N ASP A 77 -17.65 8.43 -1.59
CA ASP A 77 -17.23 8.49 -3.00
C ASP A 77 -15.74 8.88 -3.14
N ALA A 78 -15.02 8.12 -3.97
CA ALA A 78 -13.58 8.28 -4.19
C ALA A 78 -13.16 9.61 -4.83
N ALA A 79 -14.11 10.37 -5.41
CA ALA A 79 -13.83 11.69 -5.98
C ALA A 79 -13.51 12.77 -4.93
N GLY A 80 -13.71 12.47 -3.64
CA GLY A 80 -13.67 13.47 -2.57
C GLY A 80 -14.85 14.44 -2.62
N GLY A 81 -14.78 15.51 -1.85
CA GLY A 81 -15.85 16.50 -1.73
C GLY A 81 -16.62 16.41 -0.41
N ASP A 82 -17.91 16.74 -0.44
CA ASP A 82 -18.77 16.91 0.74
C ASP A 82 -19.86 15.84 0.82
N VAL A 83 -19.63 14.82 1.66
CA VAL A 83 -20.52 13.66 1.84
C VAL A 83 -21.33 13.83 3.12
N ARG A 84 -22.62 13.48 3.08
CA ARG A 84 -23.52 13.51 4.24
C ARG A 84 -24.04 12.10 4.53
N LEU A 85 -23.63 11.52 5.66
CA LEU A 85 -24.07 10.19 6.11
C LEU A 85 -24.87 10.32 7.42
N PRO A 86 -25.90 9.50 7.65
CA PRO A 86 -26.46 9.37 9.00
C PRO A 86 -25.41 8.76 9.93
N SER A 87 -25.19 9.33 11.12
CA SER A 87 -24.39 8.66 12.14
C SER A 87 -25.18 7.47 12.68
N PRO A 88 -24.60 6.26 12.76
CA PRO A 88 -25.27 5.12 13.38
C PRO A 88 -25.32 5.22 14.91
N VAL A 89 -24.67 6.23 15.50
CA VAL A 89 -24.59 6.46 16.96
C VAL A 89 -24.73 7.94 17.30
N SER A 90 -25.32 8.25 18.46
CA SER A 90 -25.64 9.62 18.90
C SER A 90 -24.44 10.42 19.42
N ALA A 91 -23.35 9.75 19.78
CA ALA A 91 -22.12 10.38 20.29
C ALA A 91 -20.84 9.63 19.81
N PRO A 92 -20.42 9.80 18.53
CA PRO A 92 -19.20 9.17 18.04
C PRO A 92 -17.95 9.82 18.65
N THR A 93 -16.96 9.00 19.01
CA THR A 93 -15.66 9.41 19.57
C THR A 93 -14.54 9.46 18.53
N ALA A 94 -14.69 8.74 17.41
CA ALA A 94 -13.82 8.79 16.25
C ALA A 94 -14.57 8.46 14.95
N LEU A 95 -13.96 8.81 13.82
CA LEU A 95 -14.32 8.35 12.49
C LEU A 95 -13.06 7.93 11.73
N TRP A 96 -13.11 6.82 11.00
CA TRP A 96 -12.09 6.42 10.04
C TRP A 96 -12.71 6.00 8.70
N ILE A 97 -11.92 6.10 7.64
CA ILE A 97 -12.24 5.65 6.29
C ILE A 97 -11.35 4.45 5.96
N THR A 98 -11.97 3.37 5.51
CA THR A 98 -11.31 2.17 4.99
C THR A 98 -11.56 2.03 3.49
N LEU A 99 -10.69 1.29 2.81
CA LEU A 99 -10.89 0.81 1.43
C LEU A 99 -11.40 -0.63 1.48
N GLU A 100 -12.70 -0.83 1.25
CA GLU A 100 -13.28 -2.17 1.19
C GLU A 100 -13.04 -2.79 -0.20
N PRO A 101 -12.41 -3.99 -0.30
CA PRO A 101 -12.10 -4.63 -1.56
C PRO A 101 -13.32 -4.96 -2.43
N ALA A 102 -13.09 -5.17 -3.73
CA ALA A 102 -14.15 -5.57 -4.65
C ALA A 102 -14.79 -6.91 -4.25
N GLY A 103 -16.08 -6.88 -3.93
CA GLY A 103 -16.84 -8.05 -3.46
C GLY A 103 -16.74 -8.31 -1.95
N ASP A 104 -16.12 -7.43 -1.17
CA ASP A 104 -16.21 -7.50 0.29
C ASP A 104 -17.58 -6.99 0.78
N GLU A 105 -18.27 -7.84 1.54
CA GLU A 105 -19.59 -7.59 2.16
C GLU A 105 -19.57 -7.96 3.66
N HIS A 106 -18.39 -8.05 4.27
CA HIS A 106 -18.26 -8.33 5.69
C HIS A 106 -18.72 -7.13 6.54
N GLY A 107 -19.40 -7.41 7.66
CA GLY A 107 -19.91 -6.37 8.57
C GLY A 107 -18.85 -5.73 9.48
N VAL A 108 -17.58 -5.72 9.07
CA VAL A 108 -16.42 -5.21 9.83
C VAL A 108 -15.50 -4.43 8.90
N PRO A 109 -14.73 -3.44 9.38
CA PRO A 109 -13.79 -2.71 8.53
C PRO A 109 -12.65 -3.61 8.05
N SER A 110 -12.24 -3.44 6.79
CA SER A 110 -10.99 -4.02 6.27
C SER A 110 -9.75 -3.47 6.98
N GLU A 111 -8.63 -4.19 6.88
CA GLU A 111 -7.32 -3.71 7.37
C GLU A 111 -6.83 -2.45 6.64
N LEU A 112 -7.37 -2.15 5.45
CA LEU A 112 -7.00 -1.05 4.56
C LEU A 112 -7.55 0.31 5.04
N THR A 113 -7.31 0.62 6.32
CA THR A 113 -7.64 1.89 6.94
C THR A 113 -6.69 2.97 6.43
N LEU A 114 -7.23 4.06 5.89
CA LEU A 114 -6.47 5.03 5.10
C LEU A 114 -6.33 6.39 5.80
N VAL A 115 -7.42 6.88 6.39
CA VAL A 115 -7.51 8.24 6.97
C VAL A 115 -8.57 8.27 8.07
N GLY A 116 -8.35 9.05 9.13
CA GLY A 116 -9.33 9.18 10.21
C GLY A 116 -9.02 10.29 11.21
N GLY A 117 -9.87 10.43 12.22
CA GLY A 117 -9.70 11.40 13.30
C GLY A 117 -10.58 11.13 14.51
N ARG A 118 -10.24 11.74 15.66
CA ARG A 118 -11.03 11.69 16.89
C ARG A 118 -11.84 12.97 17.08
N PHE A 119 -13.07 12.85 17.57
CA PHE A 119 -13.96 13.99 17.78
C PHE A 119 -13.53 14.84 18.98
N VAL A 120 -13.49 16.15 18.77
CA VAL A 120 -13.28 17.19 19.79
C VAL A 120 -14.46 18.15 19.72
N GLY A 121 -15.45 17.89 20.59
CA GLY A 121 -16.81 18.42 20.37
C GLY A 121 -17.41 17.85 19.08
N ASP A 122 -18.22 18.63 18.37
CA ASP A 122 -18.92 18.21 17.15
C ASP A 122 -18.05 18.17 15.88
N SER A 123 -16.73 17.98 15.99
CA SER A 123 -15.85 17.88 14.81
C SER A 123 -14.58 17.06 15.02
N ALA A 124 -14.07 16.44 13.95
CA ALA A 124 -12.75 15.78 13.91
C ALA A 124 -11.98 16.17 12.63
N VAL A 125 -10.70 16.48 12.77
CA VAL A 125 -9.77 16.61 11.62
C VAL A 125 -9.35 15.21 11.19
N LEU A 126 -9.42 14.93 9.89
CA LEU A 126 -9.11 13.63 9.31
C LEU A 126 -7.72 13.67 8.66
N GLY A 127 -6.86 12.70 9.00
CA GLY A 127 -5.50 12.56 8.46
C GLY A 127 -4.98 11.11 8.52
N VAL A 128 -3.82 10.87 7.91
CA VAL A 128 -3.27 9.50 7.75
C VAL A 128 -2.48 8.99 8.97
N GLU A 129 -2.02 9.87 9.86
CA GLU A 129 -1.29 9.45 11.07
C GLU A 129 -2.23 8.77 12.09
N GLY A 130 -1.87 7.57 12.53
CA GLY A 130 -2.70 6.71 13.36
C GLY A 130 -3.58 5.74 12.58
N TYR A 131 -3.62 5.85 11.24
CA TYR A 131 -4.54 5.10 10.36
C TYR A 131 -3.78 4.36 9.26
N LEU A 132 -2.94 5.08 8.48
CA LEU A 132 -2.00 4.52 7.50
C LEU A 132 -0.63 4.22 8.11
N THR A 133 -0.20 5.04 9.08
CA THR A 133 1.00 4.81 9.89
C THR A 133 0.62 4.73 11.37
N PRO A 134 1.37 4.01 12.23
CA PRO A 134 1.14 4.01 13.67
C PRO A 134 1.25 5.41 14.28
N ILE A 135 0.46 5.66 15.34
CA ILE A 135 0.46 6.92 16.10
C ILE A 135 1.89 7.27 16.55
N GLY A 136 2.32 8.52 16.32
CA GLY A 136 3.65 9.01 16.67
C GLY A 136 4.77 8.53 15.73
N GLN A 137 4.43 7.88 14.62
CA GLN A 137 5.38 7.48 13.56
C GLN A 137 4.94 8.07 12.21
N PRO A 138 5.09 9.39 12.01
CA PRO A 138 4.77 10.03 10.74
C PRO A 138 5.72 9.58 9.62
N LEU A 139 5.26 9.81 8.38
CA LEU A 139 6.03 9.59 7.16
C LEU A 139 7.35 10.38 7.17
N GLU A 140 8.43 9.78 6.65
CA GLU A 140 9.78 10.34 6.74
C GLU A 140 9.96 11.46 5.71
N ALA A 141 9.97 12.73 6.13
CA ALA A 141 10.10 13.87 5.19
C ALA A 141 11.40 13.88 4.37
N ALA A 142 12.42 13.14 4.80
CA ALA A 142 13.65 12.87 4.07
C ALA A 142 14.07 11.41 4.30
N PRO A 143 13.55 10.44 3.51
CA PRO A 143 13.76 9.02 3.76
C PRO A 143 15.20 8.58 3.46
N GLY A 144 15.90 9.24 2.54
CA GLY A 144 17.30 8.92 2.20
C GLY A 144 17.62 9.22 0.75
N THR A 145 18.43 8.37 0.13
CA THR A 145 18.83 8.45 -1.29
C THR A 145 18.58 7.12 -1.99
N HIS A 146 18.61 7.16 -3.32
CA HIS A 146 18.88 5.99 -4.17
C HIS A 146 20.13 6.25 -5.02
N VAL A 147 20.63 5.21 -5.68
CA VAL A 147 21.59 5.29 -6.80
C VAL A 147 21.07 4.49 -7.98
N LEU A 148 21.66 4.72 -9.15
CA LEU A 148 21.58 3.75 -10.24
C LEU A 148 22.79 2.82 -10.13
N HIS A 149 22.57 1.52 -10.19
CA HIS A 149 23.61 0.50 -10.11
C HIS A 149 23.04 -0.85 -10.57
N THR A 150 23.86 -1.73 -11.13
CA THR A 150 23.44 -3.07 -11.55
C THR A 150 24.30 -4.18 -10.95
N PHE A 151 23.83 -4.83 -9.88
CA PHE A 151 24.60 -5.86 -9.18
C PHE A 151 24.68 -7.20 -9.93
N SER A 152 23.74 -7.48 -10.84
CA SER A 152 23.64 -8.77 -11.55
C SER A 152 24.51 -8.89 -12.81
N ASN A 153 25.11 -7.80 -13.30
CA ASN A 153 26.07 -7.79 -14.42
C ASN A 153 27.51 -7.41 -14.01
N ASP A 154 27.81 -7.09 -12.74
CA ASP A 154 29.19 -6.92 -12.26
C ASP A 154 29.94 -8.26 -12.32
N ASP A 155 30.73 -8.45 -13.38
CA ASP A 155 31.54 -9.64 -13.60
C ASP A 155 32.92 -9.57 -12.91
N GLY A 156 33.22 -8.49 -12.20
CA GLY A 156 34.50 -8.25 -11.52
C GLY A 156 35.70 -8.05 -12.45
N SER A 157 35.49 -7.89 -13.77
CA SER A 157 36.56 -7.72 -14.77
C SER A 157 36.73 -6.27 -15.25
N GLY A 158 35.77 -5.39 -14.99
CA GLY A 158 35.88 -3.94 -15.24
C GLY A 158 35.58 -3.50 -16.67
N ALA A 159 34.67 -4.20 -17.36
CA ALA A 159 34.00 -3.72 -18.56
C ALA A 159 32.56 -3.29 -18.22
N SER A 160 31.98 -2.38 -19.01
CA SER A 160 30.72 -1.67 -18.73
C SER A 160 29.60 -2.53 -18.16
N SER A 161 29.38 -2.42 -16.85
CA SER A 161 28.07 -2.61 -16.23
C SER A 161 27.10 -1.57 -16.81
N ASP A 162 25.90 -2.00 -17.16
CA ASP A 162 24.80 -1.13 -17.59
C ASP A 162 24.18 -0.41 -16.36
N GLU A 163 24.99 0.30 -15.58
CA GLU A 163 24.62 0.83 -14.25
C GLU A 163 23.33 1.68 -14.27
N ASP A 164 23.14 2.42 -15.36
CA ASP A 164 21.97 3.27 -15.63
C ASP A 164 20.68 2.47 -15.87
N ALA A 165 20.74 1.13 -15.85
CA ALA A 165 19.61 0.22 -16.02
C ALA A 165 19.07 -0.34 -14.70
N GLY A 166 19.68 -0.08 -13.55
CA GLY A 166 19.21 -0.55 -12.24
C GLY A 166 18.94 0.59 -11.27
N ILE A 167 18.16 0.35 -10.21
CA ILE A 167 17.86 1.35 -9.18
C ILE A 167 17.77 0.72 -7.80
N TRP A 168 18.44 1.31 -6.82
CA TRP A 168 18.56 0.73 -5.48
C TRP A 168 18.48 1.76 -4.35
N LEU A 169 17.70 1.45 -3.31
CA LEU A 169 17.40 2.35 -2.17
C LEU A 169 18.52 2.45 -1.12
N MET A 170 19.73 2.80 -1.57
CA MET A 170 20.92 2.93 -0.74
C MET A 170 21.79 4.16 -1.07
N ASN A 171 22.85 4.35 -0.30
CA ASN A 171 23.87 5.37 -0.47
C ASN A 171 25.29 4.75 -0.42
N PRO A 172 25.90 4.41 -1.56
CA PRO A 172 27.25 3.83 -1.58
C PRO A 172 28.37 4.84 -1.27
N ALA A 173 28.06 6.13 -1.18
CA ALA A 173 29.02 7.18 -0.83
C ALA A 173 29.30 7.28 0.70
N VAL A 174 28.67 6.42 1.51
CA VAL A 174 28.93 6.28 2.95
C VAL A 174 29.21 4.81 3.31
N ASP A 175 29.81 4.56 4.47
CA ASP A 175 30.09 3.20 4.94
C ASP A 175 28.78 2.44 5.25
N THR A 176 28.73 1.13 4.97
CA THR A 176 27.58 0.26 5.27
C THR A 176 27.19 0.18 6.76
N THR A 177 28.09 0.60 7.65
CA THR A 177 27.87 0.76 9.09
C THR A 177 27.30 2.14 9.48
N ASP A 178 27.40 3.14 8.60
CA ASP A 178 26.69 4.41 8.75
C ASP A 178 25.19 4.22 8.50
N MET A 179 24.36 4.97 9.21
CA MET A 179 22.92 4.91 9.08
C MET A 179 22.36 5.71 7.91
N ALA A 180 23.19 6.53 7.26
CA ALA A 180 22.89 7.16 5.99
C ALA A 180 23.00 6.21 4.78
N PHE A 181 23.51 4.97 4.94
CA PHE A 181 23.59 3.99 3.84
C PHE A 181 22.22 3.52 3.35
N TYR A 182 21.20 3.51 4.22
CA TYR A 182 19.89 2.92 3.92
C TYR A 182 18.79 3.98 3.86
N ALA A 183 17.91 3.90 2.86
CA ALA A 183 16.64 4.61 2.89
C ALA A 183 15.76 4.11 4.06
N ARG A 184 14.99 5.03 4.66
CA ARG A 184 14.22 4.83 5.91
C ARG A 184 12.78 5.29 5.71
N PHE A 185 11.84 4.53 6.25
CA PHE A 185 10.40 4.76 6.05
C PHE A 185 9.61 4.57 7.35
N ALA A 186 8.41 5.14 7.43
CA ALA A 186 7.50 4.83 8.53
C ALA A 186 6.98 3.39 8.40
N PRO A 187 6.90 2.60 9.49
CA PRO A 187 6.07 1.41 9.45
C PRO A 187 4.65 1.84 9.05
N LEU A 188 4.03 1.03 8.21
CA LEU A 188 2.63 1.19 7.85
C LEU A 188 1.78 0.36 8.82
N THR A 189 0.47 0.59 8.80
CA THR A 189 -0.50 -0.27 9.48
C THR A 189 -0.68 -1.60 8.73
N ALA A 190 -1.46 -2.52 9.32
CA ALA A 190 -1.79 -3.79 8.67
C ALA A 190 -2.45 -3.56 7.30
N GLY A 191 -2.31 -4.52 6.39
CA GLY A 191 -2.82 -4.40 5.04
C GLY A 191 -2.04 -3.49 4.09
N TRP A 192 -1.01 -2.73 4.50
CA TRP A 192 -0.27 -1.80 3.63
C TRP A 192 1.24 -2.13 3.48
N LEU A 193 1.80 -1.88 2.29
CA LEU A 193 3.23 -1.96 1.91
C LEU A 193 3.70 -0.66 1.23
N TYR A 194 5.00 -0.49 1.04
CA TYR A 194 5.53 0.45 0.04
C TYR A 194 5.76 -0.28 -1.28
N GLU A 195 5.64 0.41 -2.41
CA GLU A 195 6.15 -0.07 -3.70
C GLU A 195 7.07 0.97 -4.35
N GLY A 196 8.01 0.47 -5.15
CA GLY A 196 9.05 1.23 -5.80
C GLY A 196 8.92 1.25 -7.32
N TRP A 197 9.02 2.44 -7.92
CA TRP A 197 8.76 2.67 -9.34
C TRP A 197 9.85 3.47 -10.02
N VAL A 198 10.13 3.13 -11.29
CA VAL A 198 10.66 4.07 -12.28
C VAL A 198 9.56 4.40 -13.27
N VAL A 199 9.32 5.70 -13.46
CA VAL A 199 8.19 6.20 -14.25
C VAL A 199 8.69 7.05 -15.40
N ARG A 200 8.46 6.59 -16.63
CA ARG A 200 8.77 7.37 -17.84
C ARG A 200 7.64 8.38 -18.07
N ASP A 201 8.00 9.62 -18.40
CA ASP A 201 7.06 10.70 -18.71
C ASP A 201 6.05 10.98 -17.58
N TYR A 202 6.54 10.95 -16.33
CA TYR A 202 5.74 11.15 -15.11
C TYR A 202 4.85 12.40 -15.19
N GLY A 203 3.56 12.21 -14.89
CA GLY A 203 2.55 13.29 -14.90
C GLY A 203 1.90 13.55 -16.27
N THR A 204 2.29 12.83 -17.32
CA THR A 204 1.55 12.78 -18.60
C THR A 204 0.48 11.68 -18.60
N ALA A 205 -0.40 11.67 -19.61
CA ALA A 205 -1.37 10.59 -19.82
C ALA A 205 -0.75 9.30 -20.38
N ASP A 206 0.45 9.41 -20.98
CA ASP A 206 1.21 8.31 -21.57
C ASP A 206 2.30 7.79 -20.61
N ALA A 207 2.20 8.12 -19.32
CA ALA A 207 3.21 7.81 -18.31
C ALA A 207 3.33 6.29 -18.08
N LEU A 208 4.52 5.75 -18.26
CA LEU A 208 4.80 4.32 -18.12
C LEU A 208 5.40 4.02 -16.76
N TRP A 209 4.69 3.25 -15.94
CA TRP A 209 5.11 2.82 -14.60
C TRP A 209 5.73 1.42 -14.67
N ILE A 210 6.98 1.30 -14.22
CA ILE A 210 7.71 0.02 -14.11
C ILE A 210 8.09 -0.19 -12.64
N SER A 211 7.69 -1.32 -12.06
CA SER A 211 7.96 -1.64 -10.65
C SER A 211 9.32 -2.29 -10.48
N TYR A 212 10.06 -1.89 -9.43
CA TYR A 212 11.20 -2.64 -8.88
C TYR A 212 10.83 -3.46 -7.63
N GLY A 213 9.53 -3.55 -7.32
CA GLY A 213 8.95 -4.44 -6.32
C GLY A 213 8.52 -3.77 -5.02
N LYS A 214 7.69 -4.51 -4.28
CA LYS A 214 7.12 -4.11 -2.98
C LYS A 214 8.11 -4.34 -1.84
N PHE A 215 8.08 -3.50 -0.81
CA PHE A 215 8.96 -3.61 0.36
C PHE A 215 8.35 -3.07 1.65
N ALA A 216 8.92 -3.47 2.80
CA ALA A 216 8.50 -3.02 4.12
C ALA A 216 9.69 -2.53 4.97
N PRO A 217 9.54 -1.48 5.80
CA PRO A 217 10.59 -1.08 6.71
C PRO A 217 10.73 -2.05 7.88
N GLY A 218 11.92 -2.60 8.07
CA GLY A 218 12.21 -3.47 9.22
C GLY A 218 12.26 -2.72 10.56
N PRO A 219 12.46 -3.40 11.71
CA PRO A 219 12.33 -2.82 13.06
C PRO A 219 13.23 -1.62 13.45
N ARG A 220 14.11 -1.15 12.55
CA ARG A 220 14.91 0.09 12.73
C ARG A 220 14.57 1.17 11.68
N ARG A 221 13.43 1.02 10.99
CA ARG A 221 12.87 1.84 9.90
C ARG A 221 13.55 1.76 8.53
N TYR A 222 14.66 1.03 8.36
CA TYR A 222 15.29 0.89 7.03
C TYR A 222 14.38 0.09 6.09
N ALA A 223 14.36 0.45 4.81
CA ALA A 223 13.84 -0.39 3.74
C ALA A 223 14.61 -1.72 3.70
N ARG A 224 13.89 -2.85 3.67
CA ARG A 224 14.46 -4.21 3.65
C ARG A 224 13.46 -5.13 2.97
N PHE A 225 13.95 -6.23 2.40
CA PHE A 225 13.14 -7.31 1.85
C PHE A 225 12.16 -6.84 0.76
N ARG A 226 12.45 -7.21 -0.49
CA ARG A 226 11.40 -7.27 -1.52
C ARG A 226 10.34 -8.30 -1.09
N ASP A 227 9.06 -8.07 -1.34
CA ASP A 227 7.99 -9.01 -0.97
C ASP A 227 7.91 -10.21 -1.94
N ASP A 228 8.85 -11.15 -1.81
CA ASP A 228 8.68 -12.59 -2.03
C ASP A 228 7.97 -13.05 -3.34
N THR A 229 8.14 -12.31 -4.45
CA THR A 229 7.77 -12.73 -5.82
C THR A 229 8.93 -13.37 -6.59
N GLY A 230 10.16 -13.20 -6.09
CA GLY A 230 11.41 -13.72 -6.68
C GLY A 230 12.30 -12.64 -7.32
N PRO A 231 13.35 -13.03 -8.06
CA PRO A 231 14.15 -12.09 -8.84
C PRO A 231 13.24 -11.45 -9.89
N GLY A 232 13.12 -10.12 -9.84
CA GLY A 232 12.03 -9.39 -10.47
C GLY A 232 11.92 -9.58 -11.98
N GLY A 233 10.74 -9.24 -12.53
CA GLY A 233 10.38 -9.54 -13.91
C GLY A 233 11.32 -9.00 -14.99
N PHE A 234 12.20 -8.06 -14.65
CA PHE A 234 13.23 -7.51 -15.54
C PHE A 234 14.68 -7.71 -15.09
N SER A 235 14.91 -8.47 -14.01
CA SER A 235 16.23 -8.68 -13.41
C SER A 235 17.24 -9.35 -14.37
N GLY A 236 18.51 -8.94 -14.29
CA GLY A 236 19.59 -9.41 -15.18
C GLY A 236 20.02 -10.87 -15.04
N TYR A 237 19.53 -11.59 -14.04
CA TYR A 237 19.87 -12.99 -13.83
C TYR A 237 19.16 -13.92 -14.83
N LEU A 238 19.83 -14.21 -15.94
CA LEU A 238 19.39 -15.16 -16.99
C LEU A 238 19.18 -16.62 -16.49
N ASP A 239 19.55 -16.94 -15.25
CA ASP A 239 19.51 -18.26 -14.62
C ASP A 239 18.90 -18.14 -13.21
N TYR A 240 17.58 -17.94 -13.16
CA TYR A 240 16.83 -17.57 -11.95
C TYR A 240 17.01 -18.57 -10.79
N GLU A 241 17.16 -19.88 -11.07
CA GLU A 241 17.40 -20.91 -10.05
C GLU A 241 18.74 -20.75 -9.32
N LYS A 242 19.72 -20.06 -9.94
CA LYS A 242 21.04 -19.77 -9.34
C LYS A 242 21.11 -18.37 -8.71
N ALA A 243 20.25 -17.44 -9.16
CA ALA A 243 20.15 -16.07 -8.63
C ALA A 243 19.86 -16.05 -7.11
N LEU A 244 18.96 -16.94 -6.66
CA LEU A 244 18.50 -17.09 -5.27
C LEU A 244 19.61 -17.35 -4.23
N LEU A 245 20.84 -17.65 -4.66
CA LEU A 245 22.01 -17.87 -3.78
C LEU A 245 22.97 -16.67 -3.72
N ARG A 246 22.68 -15.58 -4.45
CA ARG A 246 23.47 -14.34 -4.51
C ARG A 246 22.62 -13.06 -4.39
N GLU A 247 21.35 -13.21 -4.01
CA GLU A 247 20.38 -12.13 -4.02
C GLU A 247 20.79 -10.95 -3.11
N VAL A 248 20.65 -9.74 -3.65
CA VAL A 248 20.87 -8.50 -2.92
C VAL A 248 19.59 -8.14 -2.16
N HIS A 249 19.56 -8.37 -0.84
CA HIS A 249 18.35 -8.23 0.00
C HIS A 249 17.87 -6.77 0.25
N TRP A 250 18.25 -5.83 -0.61
CA TRP A 250 17.83 -4.43 -0.57
C TRP A 250 16.70 -4.16 -1.57
N PRO A 251 15.80 -3.20 -1.33
CA PRO A 251 14.79 -2.85 -2.34
C PRO A 251 15.42 -2.17 -3.55
N GLY A 252 15.21 -2.78 -4.71
CA GLY A 252 15.75 -2.39 -6.01
C GLY A 252 15.55 -3.50 -7.05
N ASP A 253 15.88 -3.21 -8.30
CA ASP A 253 15.92 -4.18 -9.41
C ASP A 253 16.91 -3.71 -10.48
N ASP A 254 17.40 -4.65 -11.28
CA ASP A 254 18.36 -4.44 -12.37
C ASP A 254 17.63 -4.69 -13.70
N PHE A 255 17.06 -3.66 -14.32
CA PHE A 255 16.19 -3.77 -15.51
C PHE A 255 16.98 -4.10 -16.81
N LEU A 256 17.58 -5.29 -16.85
CA LEU A 256 18.57 -5.74 -17.83
C LEU A 256 18.04 -6.78 -18.82
N ALA A 257 17.12 -7.65 -18.39
CA ALA A 257 16.64 -8.79 -19.18
C ALA A 257 15.13 -8.98 -19.01
N ASN A 258 14.49 -9.85 -19.79
CA ASN A 258 13.06 -10.14 -19.63
C ASN A 258 12.83 -11.66 -19.52
N PRO A 259 13.29 -12.29 -18.41
CA PRO A 259 13.23 -13.75 -18.26
C PRO A 259 11.79 -14.29 -18.21
N LEU A 260 10.83 -13.47 -17.78
CA LEU A 260 9.41 -13.83 -17.72
C LEU A 260 8.65 -13.55 -19.04
N ALA A 261 9.33 -13.04 -20.08
CA ALA A 261 8.77 -12.69 -21.39
C ALA A 261 7.52 -11.77 -21.33
N VAL A 262 7.51 -10.82 -20.39
CA VAL A 262 6.46 -9.81 -20.24
C VAL A 262 6.41 -8.91 -21.48
N SER A 263 5.21 -8.60 -21.98
CA SER A 263 5.03 -7.70 -23.13
C SER A 263 5.55 -6.29 -22.83
N LEU A 264 6.74 -5.93 -23.31
CA LEU A 264 7.29 -4.59 -23.19
C LEU A 264 6.45 -3.58 -24.00
N PRO A 265 6.22 -2.35 -23.52
CA PRO A 265 5.54 -1.30 -24.28
C PRO A 265 6.38 -0.80 -25.47
N GLU A 266 5.73 -0.15 -26.42
CA GLU A 266 6.44 0.39 -27.59
C GLU A 266 7.50 1.43 -27.19
N GLY A 267 8.67 1.36 -27.85
CA GLY A 267 9.81 2.22 -27.52
C GLY A 267 10.42 1.93 -26.15
N LEU A 268 10.21 0.76 -25.56
CA LEU A 268 10.99 0.26 -24.41
C LEU A 268 11.91 -0.89 -24.87
N SER A 269 13.17 -0.82 -24.49
CA SER A 269 14.20 -1.83 -24.76
C SER A 269 15.00 -2.10 -23.49
N LEU A 270 15.47 -3.33 -23.31
CA LEU A 270 16.37 -3.70 -22.21
C LEU A 270 17.80 -3.90 -22.74
N PRO A 271 18.86 -3.54 -21.98
CA PRO A 271 18.81 -2.89 -20.67
C PRO A 271 18.16 -1.50 -20.72
N LEU A 272 17.49 -1.09 -19.64
CA LEU A 272 16.93 0.27 -19.56
C LEU A 272 18.05 1.33 -19.52
N ASP A 273 17.70 2.53 -19.96
CA ASP A 273 18.53 3.72 -19.81
C ASP A 273 17.73 4.74 -18.98
N LEU A 274 17.98 4.78 -17.66
CA LEU A 274 17.28 5.62 -16.69
C LEU A 274 17.83 7.06 -16.63
N ASN A 275 19.09 7.28 -17.04
CA ASN A 275 19.61 8.63 -17.27
C ASN A 275 19.07 9.22 -18.58
N GLY A 276 18.83 8.39 -19.58
CA GLY A 276 18.26 8.77 -20.87
C GLY A 276 19.29 9.23 -21.90
N SER A 277 18.81 9.37 -23.14
CA SER A 277 19.67 9.56 -24.31
C SER A 277 20.60 10.79 -24.19
N PRO A 278 21.93 10.62 -24.36
CA PRO A 278 22.91 11.69 -24.14
C PRO A 278 22.58 13.02 -24.81
N GLY A 279 22.52 14.09 -24.01
CA GLY A 279 22.18 15.43 -24.46
C GLY A 279 20.68 15.75 -24.46
N SER A 280 19.83 14.81 -24.03
CA SER A 280 18.44 15.06 -23.61
C SER A 280 18.32 14.83 -22.11
N PRO A 281 17.48 15.59 -21.38
CA PRO A 281 17.27 15.35 -19.96
C PRO A 281 16.56 14.01 -19.73
N SER A 282 16.85 13.34 -18.61
CA SER A 282 16.15 12.10 -18.25
C SER A 282 14.64 12.27 -18.26
N ARG A 283 13.95 11.34 -18.94
CA ARG A 283 12.47 11.23 -18.94
C ARG A 283 11.94 10.42 -17.76
N TRP A 284 12.82 9.94 -16.88
CA TRP A 284 12.48 9.04 -15.79
C TRP A 284 12.40 9.74 -14.44
N THR A 285 11.37 9.38 -13.68
CA THR A 285 11.17 9.79 -12.28
C THR A 285 11.12 8.55 -11.41
N HIS A 286 11.97 8.50 -10.39
CA HIS A 286 11.82 7.56 -9.29
C HIS A 286 10.60 7.96 -8.45
N VAL A 287 9.73 7.02 -8.13
CA VAL A 287 8.56 7.23 -7.27
C VAL A 287 8.48 6.10 -6.24
N ILE A 288 8.10 6.42 -5.00
CA ILE A 288 7.74 5.42 -3.99
C ILE A 288 6.32 5.70 -3.51
N THR A 289 5.55 4.63 -3.40
CA THR A 289 4.11 4.62 -3.17
C THR A 289 3.74 3.83 -1.92
N VAL A 290 2.44 3.75 -1.59
CA VAL A 290 1.91 2.91 -0.50
C VAL A 290 0.66 2.16 -0.97
N GLU A 291 0.75 0.82 -0.95
CA GLU A 291 -0.19 -0.10 -1.61
C GLU A 291 -0.83 -1.11 -0.65
N PRO A 292 -2.06 -1.62 -0.93
CA PRO A 292 -2.58 -2.80 -0.26
C PRO A 292 -1.72 -4.05 -0.48
N TYR A 293 -1.41 -4.74 0.62
CA TYR A 293 -0.67 -6.00 0.70
C TYR A 293 -1.34 -7.15 -0.08
N ALA A 294 -2.64 -7.07 -0.35
CA ALA A 294 -3.39 -8.13 -1.02
C ALA A 294 -3.00 -8.32 -2.50
N GLU A 295 -2.44 -7.29 -3.15
CA GLU A 295 -1.99 -7.37 -4.54
C GLU A 295 -0.57 -7.93 -4.61
N ARG A 296 -0.44 -9.26 -4.57
CA ARG A 296 0.86 -9.97 -4.59
C ARG A 296 1.23 -10.54 -5.97
N GLU A 297 0.37 -10.34 -6.96
CA GLU A 297 0.75 -10.46 -8.37
C GLU A 297 1.42 -9.14 -8.79
N GLU A 298 2.72 -8.99 -8.49
CA GLU A 298 3.55 -7.87 -8.97
C GLU A 298 3.50 -7.84 -10.51
N ALA A 299 2.62 -7.02 -11.09
CA ALA A 299 2.66 -6.69 -12.50
C ALA A 299 3.82 -5.70 -12.71
N PRO A 300 4.97 -6.10 -13.31
CA PRO A 300 6.15 -5.25 -13.35
C PRO A 300 5.98 -4.06 -14.31
N LEU A 301 4.87 -4.05 -15.06
CA LEU A 301 4.35 -2.92 -15.84
C LEU A 301 2.92 -2.67 -15.37
N ALA A 302 2.63 -1.46 -14.90
CA ALA A 302 1.29 -1.03 -14.52
C ALA A 302 0.85 0.17 -15.37
N SER A 303 -0.41 0.19 -15.82
CA SER A 303 -0.99 1.38 -16.45
C SER A 303 -1.37 2.43 -15.41
N GLU A 304 -1.93 2.00 -14.28
CA GLU A 304 -2.34 2.85 -13.17
C GLU A 304 -2.04 2.13 -11.85
N PRO A 305 -0.98 2.53 -11.12
CA PRO A 305 -0.81 2.19 -9.71
C PRO A 305 -1.75 3.05 -8.85
N PHE A 306 -2.30 2.50 -7.77
CA PHE A 306 -3.49 2.96 -7.01
C PHE A 306 -3.21 4.21 -6.13
N PHE A 307 -2.06 4.87 -6.28
CA PHE A 307 -1.30 5.22 -5.08
C PHE A 307 -1.28 6.63 -4.53
N LEU A 308 -1.08 6.63 -3.20
CA LEU A 308 -0.43 7.68 -2.43
C LEU A 308 1.04 7.81 -2.86
N ARG A 309 1.32 8.75 -3.75
CA ARG A 309 2.66 9.03 -4.31
C ARG A 309 3.52 9.82 -3.33
N LEU A 310 3.90 9.17 -2.23
CA LEU A 310 4.52 9.80 -1.07
C LEU A 310 5.89 10.43 -1.35
N TYR A 311 6.67 9.83 -2.24
CA TYR A 311 8.02 10.28 -2.55
C TYR A 311 8.26 10.27 -4.05
N ARG A 312 9.01 11.26 -4.55
CA ARG A 312 9.50 11.30 -5.92
C ARG A 312 10.91 11.89 -6.01
N ASN A 313 11.64 11.52 -7.03
CA ASN A 313 12.82 12.26 -7.48
C ASN A 313 13.06 12.05 -8.99
N PRO A 314 13.19 13.11 -9.82
CA PRO A 314 13.67 12.98 -11.20
C PRO A 314 15.07 12.35 -11.20
N ILE A 315 15.28 11.30 -12.01
CA ILE A 315 16.57 10.58 -12.02
C ILE A 315 17.70 11.48 -12.53
N GLY A 316 17.40 12.29 -13.56
CA GLY A 316 18.26 13.35 -14.07
C GLY A 316 19.57 12.84 -14.70
N ASP A 317 20.46 13.78 -14.97
CA ASP A 317 21.63 13.57 -15.82
C ASP A 317 22.92 13.37 -15.00
N ALA A 318 22.79 12.86 -13.77
CA ALA A 318 23.90 12.58 -12.85
C ALA A 318 24.53 11.21 -13.18
N PRO A 319 25.83 10.97 -12.90
CA PRO A 319 26.40 9.64 -13.11
C PRO A 319 25.74 8.60 -12.17
N PRO A 320 25.72 7.32 -12.55
CA PRO A 320 24.95 6.28 -11.84
C PRO A 320 25.21 6.25 -10.33
N GLU A 321 26.49 6.29 -9.93
CA GLU A 321 26.94 6.21 -8.54
C GLU A 321 26.61 7.44 -7.68
N ALA A 322 26.14 8.54 -8.29
CA ALA A 322 25.77 9.75 -7.56
C ALA A 322 24.49 9.52 -6.71
N PRO A 323 24.55 9.70 -5.38
CA PRO A 323 23.38 9.51 -4.52
C PRO A 323 22.33 10.59 -4.78
N ARG A 324 21.16 10.15 -5.24
CA ARG A 324 20.00 10.96 -5.61
C ARG A 324 19.03 11.04 -4.43
N THR A 325 18.81 12.24 -3.89
CA THR A 325 17.94 12.45 -2.72
C THR A 325 16.49 12.14 -3.04
N ILE A 326 15.87 11.26 -2.26
CA ILE A 326 14.45 10.94 -2.35
C ILE A 326 13.67 12.06 -1.64
N VAL A 327 12.79 12.75 -2.36
CA VAL A 327 12.04 13.92 -1.84
C VAL A 327 10.59 13.53 -1.54
N ALA A 328 10.10 13.88 -0.36
CA ALA A 328 8.70 13.70 0.01
C ALA A 328 7.78 14.69 -0.73
N ASP A 329 6.67 14.19 -1.27
CA ASP A 329 5.52 15.01 -1.66
C ASP A 329 4.24 14.49 -0.99
N PHE A 330 3.94 15.09 0.16
CA PHE A 330 2.74 14.76 0.95
C PHE A 330 1.51 15.59 0.53
N SER A 331 1.57 16.38 -0.54
CA SER A 331 0.45 17.24 -0.99
C SER A 331 -0.76 16.48 -1.53
N GLY A 332 -0.55 15.22 -1.98
CA GLY A 332 -1.60 14.32 -2.43
C GLY A 332 -2.20 13.41 -1.36
N LEU A 333 -1.87 13.59 -0.07
CA LEU A 333 -2.37 12.71 0.99
C LEU A 333 -3.86 12.90 1.30
N PRO A 334 -4.60 11.81 1.61
CA PRO A 334 -5.92 11.84 2.22
C PRO A 334 -5.97 12.72 3.46
N ALA A 335 -6.81 13.75 3.41
CA ALA A 335 -7.05 14.68 4.51
C ALA A 335 -8.48 15.23 4.46
N GLY A 336 -9.00 15.68 5.59
CA GLY A 336 -10.35 16.23 5.65
C GLY A 336 -10.81 16.75 7.00
N LEU A 337 -12.11 16.99 7.10
CA LEU A 337 -12.82 17.42 8.30
C LEU A 337 -14.20 16.75 8.32
N VAL A 338 -14.57 16.11 9.42
CA VAL A 338 -15.96 15.74 9.70
C VAL A 338 -16.57 16.66 10.75
N ARG A 339 -17.86 16.96 10.60
CA ARG A 339 -18.69 17.62 11.61
C ARG A 339 -19.94 16.79 11.91
N LEU A 340 -20.41 16.87 13.15
CA LEU A 340 -21.74 16.43 13.54
C LEU A 340 -22.72 17.59 13.34
N GLU A 341 -23.83 17.32 12.66
CA GLU A 341 -24.98 18.22 12.59
C GLU A 341 -26.15 17.58 13.35
N ARG A 342 -26.88 18.40 14.11
CA ARG A 342 -27.99 18.06 15.01
C ARG A 342 -29.12 19.06 14.80
#